data_AF-A0A8B8URN0-F1
#
_entry.id   AF-A0A8B8URN0-F1
#
_cell.length_a   1.000
_cell.length_b   1.000
_cell.length_c   1.000
_cell.angle_alpha   90.00
_cell.angle_beta   90.00
_cell.angle_gamma   90.00
#
_symmetry.space_group_name_H-M   'P 1'
#
loop_
_entity.id
_entity.type
_entity.pdbx_description
1 polymer ?
#
loop_
_entity_poly.entity_id
_entity_poly.type
_entity_poly.pdbx_seq_one_letter_code
_entity_poly.pdbx_strand_id
1 'polypeptide(L)'
;MYRKWCLCRIHAVGRFSRLGSHRLASTGGAKIGKKFENMDQIKNYISKPVWSVHEYLGTNVREGKLELPSVDVVKKLLRLSGLPLEGAKIEEIQLRLAKQLSFINKLHNIPVEGEKHTKEYDARLMQRETRQLSYAKLLEGIKYQKQDAELGEVSGSWKPTGLAVESKNGYFVVKEGLLKNRK
;
A
#
# COMPACT_ATOMS: atom_id res chain seq x y z
N MET A 1 31.19 21.95 0.64
CA MET A 1 30.27 20.79 0.63
C MET A 1 30.01 20.36 -0.82
N TYR A 2 30.55 19.22 -1.22
CA TYR A 2 30.54 18.74 -2.60
C TYR A 2 29.14 18.28 -3.04
N ARG A 3 28.63 18.87 -4.12
CA ARG A 3 27.38 18.48 -4.77
C ARG A 3 27.58 17.17 -5.53
N LYS A 4 27.08 16.03 -5.02
CA LYS A 4 26.94 14.82 -5.84
C LYS A 4 25.64 14.91 -6.65
N TRP A 5 25.77 15.22 -7.93
CA TRP A 5 24.72 14.99 -8.92
C TRP A 5 24.94 13.58 -9.45
N CYS A 6 24.04 12.64 -9.13
CA CYS A 6 24.09 11.33 -9.78
C CYS A 6 23.39 11.43 -11.12
N LEU A 7 24.16 11.32 -12.21
CA LEU A 7 23.63 11.04 -13.55
C LEU A 7 23.16 9.58 -13.57
N CYS A 8 21.91 9.32 -13.21
CA CYS A 8 21.32 7.99 -13.36
C CYS A 8 21.05 7.72 -14.84
N ARG A 9 21.99 7.02 -15.49
CA ARG A 9 21.82 6.47 -16.83
C ARG A 9 21.07 5.15 -16.71
N ILE A 10 19.75 5.16 -16.90
CA ILE A 10 19.02 3.90 -17.06
C ILE A 10 19.36 3.41 -18.48
N HIS A 11 20.11 2.31 -18.57
CA HIS A 11 20.33 1.61 -19.83
C HIS A 11 19.00 0.98 -20.26
N ALA A 12 18.26 1.66 -21.13
CA ALA A 12 17.22 1.01 -21.91
C ALA A 12 17.91 0.07 -22.90
N VAL A 13 17.82 -1.24 -22.67
CA VAL A 13 18.24 -2.26 -23.63
C VAL A 13 17.27 -2.22 -24.80
N GLY A 14 17.64 -1.48 -25.84
CA GLY A 14 16.90 -1.36 -27.09
C GLY A 14 17.59 -0.37 -28.02
N ARG A 15 18.17 -0.86 -29.12
CA ARG A 15 18.79 -0.06 -30.19
C ARG A 15 17.81 1.01 -30.70
N PHE A 16 18.17 2.30 -30.64
CA PHE A 16 18.31 3.25 -31.76
C PHE A 16 18.45 4.71 -31.26
N SER A 17 19.32 5.46 -31.94
CA SER A 17 19.53 6.94 -31.94
C SER A 17 19.77 7.70 -30.61
N ARG A 18 21.04 8.07 -30.40
CA ARG A 18 21.53 9.00 -29.38
C ARG A 18 21.18 10.45 -29.74
N LEU A 19 20.20 11.02 -29.06
CA LEU A 19 20.17 12.44 -28.68
C LEU A 19 19.76 12.46 -27.21
N GLY A 20 20.77 12.40 -26.32
CA GLY A 20 20.56 12.33 -24.89
C GLY A 20 20.00 13.64 -24.36
N SER A 21 18.70 13.71 -24.10
CA SER A 21 18.14 14.77 -23.28
C SER A 21 18.58 14.53 -21.83
N HIS A 22 19.53 15.33 -21.34
CA HIS A 22 19.99 15.29 -19.96
C HIS A 22 18.92 15.94 -19.06
N ARG A 23 17.93 15.14 -18.68
CA ARG A 23 16.91 15.56 -17.71
C ARG A 23 17.33 15.20 -16.30
N LEU A 24 16.95 16.04 -15.35
CA LEU A 24 17.31 15.88 -13.95
C LEU A 24 16.24 15.05 -13.23
N ALA A 25 16.66 14.01 -12.51
CA ALA A 25 15.83 13.28 -11.55
C ALA A 25 16.36 13.56 -10.14
N SER A 26 15.50 14.01 -9.23
CA SER A 26 15.86 14.17 -7.82
C SER A 26 15.63 12.85 -7.10
N THR A 27 16.71 12.17 -6.72
CA THR A 27 16.67 10.88 -5.99
C THR A 27 17.13 10.99 -4.54
N GLY A 28 17.16 12.20 -3.97
CA GLY A 28 17.51 12.41 -2.56
C GLY A 28 16.31 12.85 -1.73
N GLY A 29 16.44 12.76 -0.40
CA GLY A 29 15.43 13.21 0.57
C GLY A 29 14.96 14.66 0.38
N ALA A 30 13.89 15.02 1.10
CA ALA A 30 13.20 16.29 0.96
C ALA A 30 14.13 17.50 1.14
N LYS A 31 14.02 18.48 0.24
CA LYS A 31 14.80 19.73 0.27
C LYS A 31 13.90 20.92 0.01
N ILE A 32 14.02 21.94 0.85
CA ILE A 32 13.35 23.23 0.67
C ILE A 32 14.31 24.14 -0.10
N GLY A 33 13.83 24.70 -1.21
CA GLY A 33 14.59 25.67 -2.01
C GLY A 33 14.61 27.07 -1.40
N LYS A 34 15.32 28.00 -2.05
CA LYS A 34 15.25 29.43 -1.68
C LYS A 34 13.87 30.01 -2.06
N LYS A 35 13.43 31.05 -1.34
CA LYS A 35 12.22 31.81 -1.67
C LYS A 35 12.32 32.35 -3.11
N PHE A 36 11.22 32.29 -3.84
CA PHE A 36 11.11 32.98 -5.14
C PHE A 36 10.87 34.47 -4.91
N GLU A 37 11.61 35.31 -5.62
CA GLU A 37 11.50 36.78 -5.50
C GLU A 37 10.52 37.38 -6.51
N ASN A 38 10.22 36.68 -7.61
CA ASN A 38 9.31 37.16 -8.64
C ASN A 38 8.66 36.01 -9.44
N MET A 39 7.63 36.33 -10.23
CA MET A 39 6.87 35.38 -11.04
C MET A 39 7.70 34.72 -12.15
N ASP A 40 8.71 35.40 -12.68
CA ASP A 40 9.55 34.86 -13.75
C ASP A 40 10.43 33.72 -13.24
N GLN A 41 10.89 33.78 -11.99
CA GLN A 41 11.57 32.65 -11.35
C GLN A 41 10.67 31.41 -11.24
N ILE A 42 9.37 31.59 -11.02
CA ILE A 42 8.40 30.47 -10.95
C ILE A 42 8.21 29.85 -12.34
N LYS A 43 7.98 30.67 -13.36
CA LYS A 43 7.86 30.20 -14.75
C LYS A 43 9.09 29.39 -15.18
N ASN A 44 10.28 29.96 -14.93
CA ASN A 44 11.54 29.29 -15.21
C ASN A 44 11.74 28.01 -14.40
N TYR A 45 11.23 27.93 -13.17
CA TYR A 45 11.31 26.73 -12.35
C TYR A 45 10.43 25.60 -12.90
N ILE A 46 9.19 25.89 -13.30
CA ILE A 46 8.25 24.91 -13.85
C ILE A 46 8.70 24.42 -15.23
N SER A 47 9.31 25.28 -16.04
CA SER A 47 9.83 24.92 -17.37
C SER A 47 11.14 24.13 -17.34
N LYS A 48 11.69 23.81 -16.16
CA LYS A 48 12.91 23.01 -16.09
C LYS A 48 12.70 21.62 -16.70
N PRO A 49 13.70 21.07 -17.40
CA PRO A 49 13.64 19.73 -17.97
C PRO A 49 13.82 18.67 -16.86
N VAL A 50 12.78 18.50 -16.05
CA VAL A 50 12.65 17.49 -14.98
C VAL A 50 11.75 16.38 -15.50
N TRP A 51 12.05 15.13 -15.13
CA TRP A 51 11.17 14.00 -15.45
C TRP A 51 9.79 14.19 -14.82
N SER A 52 8.74 13.95 -15.60
CA SER A 52 7.40 13.82 -15.03
C SER A 52 7.28 12.50 -14.27
N VAL A 53 6.32 12.42 -13.35
CA VAL A 53 6.03 11.16 -12.63
C VAL A 53 5.63 10.04 -13.60
N HIS A 54 4.90 10.36 -14.67
CA HIS A 54 4.51 9.40 -15.71
C HIS A 54 5.72 8.82 -16.45
N GLU A 55 6.71 9.66 -16.76
CA GLU A 55 7.97 9.23 -17.38
C GLU A 55 8.78 8.36 -16.42
N TYR A 56 8.89 8.76 -15.15
CA TYR A 56 9.60 8.00 -14.13
C TYR A 56 8.97 6.62 -13.88
N LEU A 57 7.65 6.55 -13.80
CA LEU A 57 6.93 5.28 -13.63
C LEU A 57 6.87 4.45 -14.91
N GLY A 58 7.16 5.04 -16.06
CA GLY A 58 7.16 4.36 -17.36
C GLY A 58 5.76 3.99 -17.84
N THR A 59 4.72 4.75 -17.48
CA THR A 59 3.31 4.45 -17.82
C THR A 59 3.03 4.41 -19.33
N ASN A 60 3.94 4.95 -20.15
CA ASN A 60 3.81 5.03 -21.60
C ASN A 60 4.71 4.01 -22.34
N VAL A 61 5.49 3.19 -21.63
CA VAL A 61 6.34 2.16 -22.24
C VAL A 61 5.51 0.90 -22.40
N ARG A 62 5.42 0.39 -23.63
CA ARG A 62 4.70 -0.84 -23.98
C ARG A 62 5.06 -1.93 -22.97
N GLU A 63 4.04 -2.48 -22.32
CA GLU A 63 4.17 -3.54 -21.31
C GLU A 63 5.12 -4.62 -21.86
N GLY A 64 6.33 -4.70 -21.28
CA GLY A 64 7.19 -5.85 -21.48
C GLY A 64 6.44 -7.12 -21.11
N LYS A 65 6.91 -8.29 -21.54
CA LYS A 65 6.28 -9.59 -21.22
C LYS A 65 5.90 -9.64 -19.73
N LEU A 66 4.60 -9.49 -19.43
CA LEU A 66 4.09 -9.56 -18.07
C LEU A 66 4.17 -11.02 -17.62
N GLU A 67 4.80 -11.26 -16.48
CA GLU A 67 4.75 -12.58 -15.85
C GLU A 67 3.37 -12.76 -15.23
N LEU A 68 2.57 -13.62 -15.86
CA LEU A 68 1.22 -13.91 -15.39
C LEU A 68 1.28 -14.86 -14.17
N PRO A 69 0.54 -14.56 -13.09
CA PRO A 69 0.41 -15.50 -11.97
C PRO A 69 -0.31 -16.77 -12.45
N SER A 70 0.02 -17.93 -11.87
CA SER A 70 -0.63 -19.19 -12.25
C SER A 70 -2.12 -19.20 -11.89
N VAL A 71 -2.88 -20.04 -12.58
CA VAL A 71 -4.33 -20.21 -12.33
C VAL A 71 -4.59 -20.63 -10.89
N ASP A 72 -3.76 -21.51 -10.33
CA ASP A 72 -3.91 -22.00 -8.95
C ASP A 72 -3.69 -20.89 -7.92
N VAL A 73 -2.79 -19.94 -8.20
CA VAL A 73 -2.60 -18.75 -7.35
C VAL A 73 -3.85 -17.89 -7.37
N VAL A 74 -4.45 -17.66 -8.53
CA VAL A 74 -5.70 -16.87 -8.63
C VAL A 74 -6.86 -17.57 -7.91
N LYS A 75 -7.04 -18.88 -8.08
CA LYS A 75 -8.05 -19.65 -7.34
C LYS A 75 -7.84 -19.57 -5.83
N LYS A 76 -6.58 -19.69 -5.38
CA LYS A 76 -6.24 -19.54 -3.96
C LYS A 76 -6.57 -18.13 -3.44
N LEU A 77 -6.28 -17.08 -4.20
CA LEU A 77 -6.60 -15.70 -3.83
C LEU A 77 -8.10 -15.43 -3.74
N LEU A 78 -8.89 -15.99 -4.67
CA LEU A 78 -10.36 -15.91 -4.61
C LEU A 78 -10.90 -16.60 -3.35
N ARG A 79 -10.36 -17.77 -3.01
CA ARG A 79 -10.72 -18.50 -1.79
C ARG A 79 -10.38 -17.72 -0.52
N LEU A 80 -9.20 -17.10 -0.45
CA LEU A 80 -8.78 -16.27 0.69
C LEU A 80 -9.64 -15.01 0.84
N SER A 81 -10.07 -14.43 -0.28
CA SER A 81 -10.96 -13.26 -0.31
C SER A 81 -12.43 -13.61 -0.01
N GLY A 82 -12.78 -14.89 0.14
CA GLY A 82 -14.18 -15.32 0.30
C GLY A 82 -15.04 -15.09 -0.94
N LEU A 83 -14.43 -15.02 -2.13
CA LEU A 83 -15.12 -14.80 -3.40
C LEU A 83 -15.39 -16.12 -4.12
N PRO A 84 -16.51 -16.23 -4.89
CA PRO A 84 -16.84 -17.45 -5.61
C PRO A 84 -15.85 -17.72 -6.76
N LEU A 85 -15.59 -19.00 -7.00
CA LEU A 85 -14.82 -19.47 -8.17
C LEU A 85 -15.71 -19.64 -9.41
N GLU A 86 -16.98 -19.96 -9.19
CA GLU A 86 -17.97 -20.10 -10.26
C GLU A 86 -18.28 -18.73 -10.87
N GLY A 87 -18.20 -18.63 -12.20
CA GLY A 87 -18.36 -17.37 -12.93
C GLY A 87 -17.15 -16.42 -12.87
N ALA A 88 -16.05 -16.81 -12.22
CA ALA A 88 -14.85 -15.97 -12.16
C ALA A 88 -14.10 -15.97 -13.51
N LYS A 89 -13.86 -14.77 -14.05
CA LYS A 89 -13.04 -14.58 -15.27
C LYS A 89 -11.55 -14.68 -14.94
N ILE A 90 -11.05 -15.90 -14.79
CA ILE A 90 -9.69 -16.17 -14.30
C ILE A 90 -8.62 -15.46 -15.14
N GLU A 91 -8.71 -15.51 -16.47
CA GLU A 91 -7.72 -14.89 -17.37
C GLU A 91 -7.67 -13.36 -17.23
N GLU A 92 -8.84 -12.72 -17.09
CA GLU A 92 -8.94 -11.28 -16.83
C GLU A 92 -8.30 -10.91 -15.48
N ILE A 93 -8.53 -11.75 -14.45
CA ILE A 93 -7.94 -11.57 -13.13
C ILE A 93 -6.42 -11.76 -13.18
N GLN A 94 -5.90 -12.76 -13.90
CA GLN A 94 -4.45 -12.96 -14.07
C GLN A 94 -3.79 -11.75 -14.71
N LEU A 95 -4.37 -11.23 -15.80
CA LEU A 95 -3.83 -10.06 -16.49
C LEU A 95 -3.88 -8.81 -15.61
N ARG A 96 -5.02 -8.54 -14.95
CA ARG A 96 -5.17 -7.39 -14.06
C ARG A 96 -4.20 -7.47 -12.89
N LEU A 97 -4.05 -8.65 -12.29
CA LEU A 97 -3.13 -8.87 -11.18
C LEU A 97 -1.67 -8.71 -11.63
N ALA A 98 -1.29 -9.21 -12.81
CA ALA A 98 0.06 -9.02 -13.34
C ALA A 98 0.40 -7.53 -13.56
N LYS A 99 -0.56 -6.73 -14.06
CA LYS A 99 -0.39 -5.27 -14.18
C LYS A 99 -0.23 -4.61 -12.81
N GLN A 100 -1.07 -4.97 -11.85
CA GLN A 100 -0.97 -4.46 -10.48
C GLN A 100 0.38 -4.82 -9.84
N LEU A 101 0.81 -6.09 -9.95
CA LEU A 101 2.07 -6.60 -9.41
C LEU A 101 3.28 -5.91 -10.07
N SER A 102 3.32 -5.81 -11.40
CA SER A 102 4.41 -5.13 -12.10
C SER A 102 4.52 -3.64 -11.73
N PHE A 103 3.41 -2.98 -11.39
CA PHE A 103 3.42 -1.63 -10.89
C PHE A 103 3.99 -1.54 -9.46
N ILE A 104 3.48 -2.33 -8.51
CA ILE A 104 3.92 -2.27 -7.11
C ILE A 104 5.35 -2.82 -6.93
N ASN A 105 5.76 -3.82 -7.73
CA ASN A 105 7.11 -4.40 -7.69
C ASN A 105 8.20 -3.41 -8.08
N LYS A 106 7.85 -2.23 -8.63
CA LYS A 106 8.80 -1.11 -8.78
C LYS A 106 9.41 -0.72 -7.43
N LEU A 107 8.68 -0.90 -6.33
CA LEU A 107 9.16 -0.66 -4.96
C LEU A 107 10.32 -1.58 -4.57
N HIS A 108 10.46 -2.77 -5.15
CA HIS A 108 11.58 -3.68 -4.84
C HIS A 108 12.95 -3.08 -5.18
N ASN A 109 12.99 -2.12 -6.11
CA ASN A 109 14.22 -1.44 -6.52
C ASN A 109 14.43 -0.10 -5.81
N ILE A 110 13.50 0.32 -4.94
CA ILE A 110 13.61 1.57 -4.20
C ILE A 110 14.36 1.30 -2.89
N PRO A 111 15.54 1.90 -2.67
CA PRO A 111 16.27 1.71 -1.42
C PRO A 111 15.50 2.36 -0.26
N VAL A 112 15.49 1.69 0.88
CA VAL A 112 14.92 2.23 2.12
C VAL A 112 15.97 3.09 2.81
N GLU A 113 15.73 4.41 2.88
CA GLU A 113 16.61 5.32 3.62
C GLU A 113 16.65 4.92 5.09
N GLY A 114 17.84 4.63 5.63
CA GLY A 114 18.01 4.25 7.02
C GLY A 114 17.67 2.80 7.36
N GLU A 115 17.66 1.87 6.38
CA GLU A 115 17.31 0.44 6.56
C GLU A 115 17.92 -0.25 7.79
N LYS A 116 19.15 0.12 8.19
CA LYS A 116 19.80 -0.40 9.41
C LYS A 116 19.17 0.06 10.74
N HIS A 117 18.36 1.10 10.69
CA HIS A 117 17.69 1.75 11.82
C HIS A 117 16.17 1.68 11.74
N THR A 118 15.61 1.21 10.62
CA THR A 118 14.18 1.02 10.41
C THR A 118 13.68 -0.09 11.33
N LYS A 119 12.80 0.26 12.27
CA LYS A 119 12.12 -0.68 13.14
C LYS A 119 10.76 -1.03 12.54
N GLU A 120 10.21 -2.18 12.92
CA GLU A 120 8.96 -2.73 12.37
C GLU A 120 7.76 -1.74 12.44
N TYR A 121 7.81 -0.78 13.36
CA TYR A 121 6.78 0.25 13.54
C TYR A 121 6.96 1.52 12.67
N ASP A 122 8.07 1.67 11.96
CA ASP A 122 8.37 2.83 11.10
C ASP A 122 7.62 2.78 9.75
N ALA A 123 6.88 1.70 9.47
CA ALA A 123 6.02 1.59 8.29
C ALA A 123 4.77 2.51 8.34
N ARG A 124 4.59 3.29 9.42
CA ARG A 124 3.45 4.20 9.61
C ARG A 124 3.84 5.63 9.25
N LEU A 125 2.92 6.37 8.63
CA LEU A 125 3.09 7.79 8.26
C LEU A 125 3.43 8.72 9.43
N MET A 126 3.02 8.34 10.66
CA MET A 126 3.40 9.06 11.87
C MET A 126 4.19 8.12 12.78
N GLN A 127 5.36 8.60 13.24
CA GLN A 127 6.12 7.91 14.27
C GLN A 127 5.25 7.79 15.53
N ARG A 128 5.13 6.56 16.00
CA ARG A 128 4.54 6.28 17.30
C ARG A 128 5.56 6.70 18.36
N GLU A 129 5.32 7.84 18.99
CA GLU A 129 5.83 8.08 20.35
C GLU A 129 5.02 7.21 21.31
N THR A 130 5.18 5.89 21.21
CA THR A 130 4.50 4.95 22.10
C THR A 130 5.09 5.10 23.50
N ARG A 131 4.30 5.68 24.40
CA ARG A 131 4.58 5.62 25.83
C ARG A 131 4.46 4.17 26.27
N GLN A 132 5.50 3.65 26.92
CA GLN A 132 5.46 2.31 27.51
C GLN A 132 4.44 2.30 28.65
N LEU A 133 3.62 1.23 28.71
CA LEU A 133 2.69 1.03 29.81
C LEU A 133 3.49 0.68 31.07
N SER A 134 3.53 1.60 32.03
CA SER A 134 4.19 1.33 33.31
C SER A 134 3.33 0.44 34.20
N TYR A 135 3.96 -0.22 35.18
CA TYR A 135 3.27 -1.04 36.16
C TYR A 135 2.16 -0.27 36.91
N ALA A 136 2.44 0.97 37.29
CA ALA A 136 1.45 1.83 37.95
C ALA A 136 0.24 2.10 37.04
N LYS A 137 0.47 2.41 35.76
CA LYS A 137 -0.59 2.65 34.78
C LYS A 137 -1.38 1.39 34.45
N LEU A 138 -0.73 0.23 34.49
CA LEU A 138 -1.41 -1.06 34.34
C LEU A 138 -2.37 -1.31 35.50
N LEU A 139 -1.91 -1.19 36.75
CA LEU A 139 -2.75 -1.37 37.93
C LEU A 139 -3.89 -0.34 38.00
N GLU A 140 -3.58 0.91 37.66
CA GLU A 140 -4.56 1.98 37.54
C GLU A 140 -5.63 1.64 36.49
N GLY A 141 -5.21 1.15 35.32
CA GLY A 141 -6.12 0.71 34.26
C GLY A 141 -7.04 -0.42 34.70
N ILE A 142 -6.52 -1.43 35.40
CA ILE A 142 -7.34 -2.53 35.95
C ILE A 142 -8.36 -1.98 36.96
N LYS A 143 -7.95 -1.08 37.85
CA LYS A 143 -8.84 -0.49 38.86
C LYS A 143 -10.00 0.31 38.24
N TYR A 144 -9.76 0.97 37.11
CA TYR A 144 -10.77 1.78 36.44
C TYR A 144 -11.50 1.08 35.30
N GLN A 145 -11.23 -0.21 35.04
CA GLN A 145 -12.04 -1.01 34.14
C GLN A 145 -13.45 -1.14 34.70
N LYS A 146 -14.44 -0.72 33.92
CA LYS A 146 -15.86 -0.78 34.25
C LYS A 146 -16.63 -1.17 33.00
N GLN A 147 -17.79 -1.79 33.19
CA GLN A 147 -18.72 -2.04 32.09
C GLN A 147 -19.32 -0.71 31.63
N ASP A 148 -19.17 -0.41 30.35
CA ASP A 148 -19.75 0.76 29.72
C ASP A 148 -21.07 0.41 29.00
N ALA A 149 -22.15 1.10 29.39
CA ALA A 149 -23.46 0.91 28.77
C ALA A 149 -23.51 1.46 27.34
N GLU A 150 -22.74 2.51 27.02
CA GLU A 150 -22.70 3.10 25.68
C GLU A 150 -22.02 2.17 24.66
N LEU A 151 -21.11 1.30 25.14
CA LEU A 151 -20.44 0.28 24.33
C LEU A 151 -21.21 -1.05 24.25
N GLY A 152 -22.35 -1.17 24.95
CA GLY A 152 -23.14 -2.40 24.98
C GLY A 152 -22.47 -3.55 25.74
N GLU A 153 -21.58 -3.25 26.69
CA GLU A 153 -20.84 -4.25 27.47
C GLU A 153 -21.69 -4.88 28.59
N VAL A 154 -22.74 -4.17 29.02
CA VAL A 154 -23.67 -4.67 30.04
C VAL A 154 -24.47 -5.84 29.46
N SER A 155 -24.41 -7.00 30.13
CA SER A 155 -25.09 -8.21 29.66
C SER A 155 -26.60 -8.00 29.57
N GLY A 156 -27.18 -8.35 28.42
CA GLY A 156 -28.61 -8.18 28.16
C GLY A 156 -29.05 -6.74 27.85
N SER A 157 -28.13 -5.76 27.81
CA SER A 157 -28.45 -4.36 27.47
C SER A 157 -28.90 -4.17 26.02
N TRP A 158 -28.51 -5.07 25.13
CA TRP A 158 -28.92 -5.09 23.73
C TRP A 158 -29.14 -6.53 23.26
N LYS A 159 -29.82 -6.70 22.13
CA LYS A 159 -30.07 -8.00 21.50
C LYS A 159 -28.95 -8.31 20.49
N PRO A 160 -27.96 -9.17 20.81
CA PRO A 160 -26.76 -9.32 19.97
C PRO A 160 -27.05 -9.82 18.56
N THR A 161 -28.09 -10.65 18.43
CA THR A 161 -28.54 -11.24 17.16
C THR A 161 -29.64 -10.43 16.47
N GLY A 162 -30.06 -9.30 17.03
CA GLY A 162 -31.21 -8.54 16.53
C GLY A 162 -31.03 -7.94 15.14
N LEU A 163 -29.78 -7.73 14.72
CA LEU A 163 -29.42 -7.16 13.42
C LEU A 163 -29.07 -8.24 12.37
N ALA A 164 -29.11 -9.52 12.73
CA ALA A 164 -28.81 -10.60 11.80
C ALA A 164 -30.01 -10.89 10.88
N VAL A 165 -29.75 -11.08 9.58
CA VAL A 165 -30.77 -11.49 8.60
C VAL A 165 -31.38 -12.84 8.96
N GLU A 166 -30.56 -13.78 9.43
CA GLU A 166 -30.99 -15.08 9.92
C GLU A 166 -30.42 -15.29 11.33
N SER A 167 -31.29 -15.68 12.27
CA SER A 167 -30.89 -16.10 13.61
C SER A 167 -31.88 -17.13 14.15
N LYS A 168 -31.44 -17.97 15.09
CA LYS A 168 -32.30 -18.97 15.73
C LYS A 168 -32.00 -19.00 17.22
N ASN A 169 -33.00 -18.72 18.05
CA ASN A 169 -32.94 -18.82 19.51
C ASN A 169 -31.72 -18.11 20.15
N GLY A 170 -31.35 -16.92 19.65
CA GLY A 170 -30.19 -16.18 20.18
C GLY A 170 -28.84 -16.58 19.60
N TYR A 171 -28.80 -17.51 18.64
CA TYR A 171 -27.60 -17.89 17.89
C TYR A 171 -27.60 -17.28 16.48
N PHE A 172 -26.41 -16.90 16.01
CA PHE A 172 -26.17 -16.66 14.59
C PHE A 172 -26.15 -18.01 13.86
N VAL A 173 -26.81 -18.08 12.70
CA VAL A 173 -26.87 -19.32 11.91
C VAL A 173 -25.98 -19.20 10.68
N VAL A 174 -25.23 -20.26 10.39
CA VAL A 174 -24.41 -20.37 9.18
C VAL A 174 -24.83 -21.65 8.45
N LYS A 175 -25.27 -21.52 7.21
CA LYS A 175 -25.68 -22.67 6.38
C LYS A 175 -24.44 -23.46 5.96
N GLU A 176 -24.45 -24.75 6.22
CA GLU A 176 -23.34 -25.67 5.93
C GLU A 176 -22.90 -25.63 4.45
N GLY A 177 -23.83 -25.38 3.52
CA GLY A 177 -23.53 -25.24 2.08
C GLY A 177 -22.51 -24.14 1.75
N LEU A 178 -22.38 -23.10 2.59
CA LEU A 178 -21.37 -22.03 2.43
C LEU A 178 -19.97 -22.47 2.84
N LEU A 179 -19.83 -23.56 3.60
CA LEU A 179 -18.56 -24.07 4.11
C LEU A 179 -17.95 -25.18 3.24
N LYS A 180 -18.75 -25.80 2.35
CA LYS A 180 -18.34 -27.00 1.59
C LYS A 180 -17.26 -26.75 0.53
N ASN A 181 -17.11 -25.52 0.04
CA ASN A 181 -16.13 -25.16 -1.00
C ASN A 181 -14.79 -24.61 -0.44
N ARG A 182 -14.47 -24.89 0.84
CA ARG A 182 -13.24 -24.39 1.48
C ARG A 182 -12.06 -25.39 1.52
N LYS A 183 -12.23 -26.63 1.05
CA LYS A 183 -11.14 -27.61 0.97
C LYS A 183 -10.26 -27.34 -0.26
#